data_AF-A0A358ADK9-F1
#
_entry.id   AF-A0A358ADK9-F1
#
_cell.length_a   1.000
_cell.length_b   1.000
_cell.length_c   1.000
_cell.angle_alpha   90.00
_cell.angle_beta   90.00
_cell.angle_gamma   90.00
#
_symmetry.space_group_name_H-M   'P 1'
#
loop_
_entity.id
_entity.type
_entity.pdbx_description
1 polymer ?
#
loop_
_entity_poly.entity_id
_entity_poly.type
_entity_poly.pdbx_seq_one_letter_code
_entity_poly.pdbx_strand_id
1 'polypeptide(L)'
;MFGRNKKENKNDQLLANNNIQVIPNEFYGTADPVIHYEKSSTGASGDNLKNVNIMDNNTKIPNAFFASLGKNKRIIFIVLTSIIFLLAVVGIVWYYLGQAGIIGKTPADVVVEKTEDNNIETTNPVNEDNNINSEDSQITTGTLDLAIVSTTIDNNVNPQTPDSLLEQPIDFPGVILTNSADVDSDSLTDTEEELFDTDSGVWDTDSDGYYDGQEMVNLYNPKGIAPVKLIDSGLVQDYINPIWQYRVYYPIAWQQGEVDKGLKQSLFSAITGDFVEILVDNLQPGESFNSWFARRAQGQKYEDLLSFINLFKENGYKRKDGLVAYFVQNNNVYIMIYHPGVTGFIPFRHVMEMMVTSFRPSKTIVEIPDQVALPPVPSYEDVSTGTQF
;
A
#
# COMPACT_ATOMS: atom_id res chain seq x y z
N MET A 1 -68.16 -29.07 54.46
CA MET A 1 -67.51 -27.82 54.93
C MET A 1 -66.13 -27.74 54.30
N PHE A 2 -65.83 -26.59 53.68
CA PHE A 2 -64.55 -26.02 53.24
C PHE A 2 -63.26 -26.80 53.60
N GLY A 3 -62.25 -27.01 52.77
CA GLY A 3 -61.84 -26.39 51.51
C GLY A 3 -60.31 -26.17 51.54
N ARG A 4 -59.59 -26.57 50.48
CA ARG A 4 -58.43 -25.88 49.86
C ARG A 4 -57.75 -26.80 48.84
N ASN A 5 -58.05 -26.55 47.57
CA ASN A 5 -57.29 -27.07 46.43
C ASN A 5 -56.00 -26.27 46.29
N LYS A 6 -54.84 -26.94 46.28
CA LYS A 6 -53.59 -26.39 45.77
C LYS A 6 -53.36 -27.01 44.40
N LYS A 7 -53.47 -26.20 43.34
CA LYS A 7 -53.11 -26.60 41.97
C LYS A 7 -51.58 -26.71 41.90
N GLU A 8 -51.08 -27.90 41.61
CA GLU A 8 -49.74 -28.07 41.05
C GLU A 8 -49.79 -27.69 39.56
N ASN A 9 -48.92 -26.75 39.18
CA ASN A 9 -48.69 -26.41 37.78
C ASN A 9 -47.98 -27.57 37.10
N LYS A 10 -48.62 -28.15 36.08
CA LYS A 10 -47.93 -28.83 34.99
C LYS A 10 -47.08 -27.79 34.27
N ASN A 11 -45.75 -27.84 34.44
CA ASN A 11 -44.79 -27.23 33.51
C ASN A 11 -43.37 -27.82 33.58
N ASP A 12 -43.19 -29.04 34.11
CA ASP A 12 -41.86 -29.66 34.25
C ASP A 12 -41.54 -30.74 33.20
N GLN A 13 -42.05 -30.62 31.96
CA GLN A 13 -41.73 -31.58 30.89
C GLN A 13 -41.44 -30.97 29.51
N LEU A 14 -40.87 -29.77 29.44
CA LEU A 14 -40.39 -29.20 28.17
C LEU A 14 -39.07 -28.42 28.32
N LEU A 15 -38.05 -29.00 28.97
CA LEU A 15 -36.66 -28.50 28.87
C LEU A 15 -35.68 -29.67 28.98
N ALA A 16 -35.66 -30.53 27.97
CA ALA A 16 -34.69 -31.61 27.85
C ALA A 16 -34.22 -31.72 26.39
N ASN A 17 -33.54 -30.68 25.90
CA ASN A 17 -32.41 -30.80 24.97
C ASN A 17 -31.82 -29.42 24.64
N ASN A 18 -31.14 -28.79 25.59
CA ASN A 18 -30.17 -27.75 25.25
C ASN A 18 -28.83 -28.23 25.82
N ASN A 19 -28.00 -28.76 24.92
CA ASN A 19 -26.62 -29.08 25.22
C ASN A 19 -25.87 -27.74 25.31
N ILE A 20 -25.93 -27.10 26.48
CA ILE A 20 -25.18 -25.89 26.75
C ILE A 20 -23.73 -26.32 26.86
N GLN A 21 -22.94 -25.92 25.88
CA GLN A 21 -21.50 -26.12 25.88
C GLN A 21 -20.92 -25.17 26.93
N VAL A 22 -20.74 -25.68 28.15
CA VAL A 22 -20.11 -24.93 29.24
C VAL A 22 -18.61 -24.94 28.98
N ILE A 23 -18.02 -23.74 28.94
CA ILE A 23 -16.58 -23.56 28.73
C ILE A 23 -15.84 -24.26 29.90
N PRO A 24 -14.81 -25.09 29.63
CA PRO A 24 -14.02 -25.73 30.68
C PRO A 24 -13.45 -24.69 31.64
N ASN A 25 -13.36 -25.02 32.93
CA ASN A 25 -12.84 -24.13 33.96
C ASN A 25 -11.40 -23.63 33.68
N GLU A 26 -10.67 -24.33 32.82
CA GLU A 26 -9.34 -23.98 32.29
C GLU A 26 -9.32 -22.64 31.53
N PHE A 27 -10.48 -22.16 31.08
CA PHE A 27 -10.62 -20.89 30.35
C PHE A 27 -10.98 -19.70 31.25
N TYR A 28 -11.28 -19.93 32.53
CA TYR A 28 -11.43 -18.87 33.51
C TYR A 28 -10.09 -18.74 34.24
N GLY A 29 -9.32 -17.69 33.90
CA GLY A 29 -7.91 -17.49 34.27
C GLY A 29 -7.59 -17.35 35.77
N THR A 30 -7.96 -18.34 36.58
CA THR A 30 -7.68 -18.43 38.01
C THR A 30 -7.00 -19.74 38.42
N ALA A 31 -6.58 -20.58 37.47
CA ALA A 31 -5.79 -21.78 37.74
C ALA A 31 -4.63 -21.93 36.74
N ASP A 32 -3.42 -22.18 37.25
CA ASP A 32 -2.21 -22.42 36.45
C ASP A 32 -2.38 -23.67 35.57
N PRO A 33 -2.03 -23.62 34.27
CA PRO A 33 -2.13 -24.77 33.39
C PRO A 33 -1.12 -25.85 33.81
N VAL A 34 -1.61 -27.08 34.02
CA VAL A 34 -0.76 -28.25 34.25
C VAL A 34 -0.20 -28.73 32.91
N ILE A 35 1.09 -28.45 32.67
CA ILE A 35 1.80 -28.90 31.47
C ILE A 35 2.09 -30.39 31.57
N HIS A 36 1.51 -31.20 30.68
CA HIS A 36 1.86 -32.60 30.52
C HIS A 36 3.01 -32.74 29.51
N TYR A 37 4.20 -33.12 29.98
CA TYR A 37 5.30 -33.50 29.11
C TYR A 37 5.20 -34.99 28.75
N GLU A 38 5.00 -35.32 27.48
CA GLU A 38 5.28 -36.67 26.98
C GLU A 38 6.80 -36.86 26.90
N LYS A 39 7.30 -37.80 27.69
CA LYS A 39 8.72 -38.15 27.76
C LYS A 39 9.09 -39.01 26.55
N SER A 40 9.65 -38.41 25.51
CA SER A 40 10.28 -39.15 24.41
C SER A 40 11.62 -39.73 24.88
N SER A 41 11.76 -41.04 24.69
CA SER A 41 12.91 -41.82 25.09
C SER A 41 14.12 -41.57 24.19
N THR A 42 15.26 -41.44 24.86
CA THR A 42 16.62 -41.31 24.32
C THR A 42 17.08 -42.61 23.64
N GLY A 43 17.75 -42.47 22.50
CA GLY A 43 18.55 -43.51 21.85
C GLY A 43 19.78 -42.88 21.19
N ALA A 44 20.96 -43.27 21.65
CA ALA A 44 22.27 -42.65 21.39
C ALA A 44 22.99 -43.17 20.13
N SER A 45 23.84 -42.32 19.54
CA SER A 45 25.17 -42.56 18.91
C SER A 45 25.52 -41.31 18.08
N GLY A 46 26.69 -40.68 18.11
CA GLY A 46 28.04 -41.16 18.37
C GLY A 46 28.93 -40.77 17.17
N ASP A 47 29.79 -39.76 17.37
CA ASP A 47 31.04 -39.40 16.65
C ASP A 47 31.07 -39.24 15.11
N ASN A 48 31.47 -38.04 14.64
CA ASN A 48 32.83 -37.80 14.11
C ASN A 48 33.00 -36.38 13.54
N LEU A 49 34.02 -35.67 14.06
CA LEU A 49 34.65 -34.49 13.47
C LEU A 49 35.63 -34.91 12.36
N LYS A 50 35.54 -34.30 11.17
CA LYS A 50 36.70 -34.04 10.28
C LYS A 50 36.51 -32.76 9.45
N ASN A 51 37.53 -31.90 9.57
CA ASN A 51 37.84 -30.73 8.72
C ASN A 51 37.83 -31.04 7.22
N VAL A 52 37.67 -29.99 6.38
CA VAL A 52 38.66 -29.54 5.36
C VAL A 52 38.19 -28.28 4.60
N ASN A 53 39.07 -27.27 4.66
CA ASN A 53 39.51 -26.24 3.71
C ASN A 53 38.57 -25.32 2.89
N ILE A 54 38.93 -24.04 3.06
CA ILE A 54 38.83 -22.89 2.16
C ILE A 54 39.46 -23.18 0.80
N MET A 55 38.82 -22.75 -0.29
CA MET A 55 39.51 -22.37 -1.52
C MET A 55 38.75 -21.26 -2.27
N ASP A 56 39.53 -20.23 -2.59
CA ASP A 56 39.24 -19.12 -3.47
C ASP A 56 39.08 -19.54 -4.94
N ASN A 57 38.34 -18.72 -5.71
CA ASN A 57 38.58 -18.29 -7.10
C ASN A 57 37.36 -18.35 -8.03
N ASN A 58 36.89 -17.14 -8.39
CA ASN A 58 36.59 -16.63 -9.74
C ASN A 58 35.81 -17.49 -10.77
N THR A 59 35.08 -16.74 -11.61
CA THR A 59 34.49 -17.06 -12.93
C THR A 59 33.06 -17.65 -13.05
N LYS A 60 32.24 -16.82 -13.72
CA LYS A 60 31.23 -17.11 -14.77
C LYS A 60 29.79 -17.41 -14.36
N ILE A 61 28.93 -16.51 -14.83
CA ILE A 61 27.47 -16.56 -14.90
C ILE A 61 27.01 -17.92 -15.47
N PRO A 62 26.17 -18.71 -14.78
CA PRO A 62 25.72 -19.98 -15.30
C PRO A 62 24.45 -19.81 -16.15
N ASN A 63 24.55 -20.19 -17.43
CA ASN A 63 23.46 -20.49 -18.37
C ASN A 63 22.64 -21.73 -17.95
N ALA A 64 22.33 -21.90 -16.66
CA ALA A 64 21.77 -23.13 -16.10
C ALA A 64 20.23 -23.18 -16.07
N PHE A 65 19.52 -22.19 -16.62
CA PHE A 65 18.06 -22.18 -16.56
C PHE A 65 17.39 -23.10 -17.59
N PHE A 66 17.99 -23.28 -18.78
CA PHE A 66 17.36 -24.06 -19.87
C PHE A 66 17.77 -25.54 -19.92
N ALA A 67 18.74 -25.98 -19.11
CA ALA A 67 19.26 -27.35 -19.19
C ALA A 67 18.54 -28.38 -18.31
N SER A 68 17.62 -27.96 -17.41
CA SER A 68 16.93 -28.88 -16.48
C SER A 68 15.53 -29.31 -16.94
N LEU A 69 14.97 -28.72 -18.00
CA LEU A 69 13.59 -28.98 -18.47
C LEU A 69 13.38 -30.39 -19.08
N GLY A 70 14.44 -31.13 -19.42
CA GLY A 70 14.35 -32.38 -20.18
C GLY A 70 14.30 -33.69 -19.38
N LYS A 71 14.45 -33.67 -18.05
CA LYS A 71 14.67 -34.93 -17.27
C LYS A 71 13.45 -35.45 -16.51
N ASN A 72 12.45 -34.61 -16.22
CA ASN A 72 11.32 -34.99 -15.36
C ASN A 72 10.01 -35.07 -16.16
N LYS A 73 9.56 -36.31 -16.45
CA LYS A 73 8.30 -36.58 -17.18
C LYS A 73 7.07 -35.90 -16.56
N ARG A 74 7.06 -35.66 -15.25
CA ARG A 74 5.97 -34.94 -14.53
C ARG A 74 5.94 -33.44 -14.85
N ILE A 75 7.09 -32.79 -14.98
CA ILE A 75 7.18 -31.35 -15.30
C ILE A 75 6.78 -31.09 -16.74
N ILE A 76 7.19 -31.98 -17.67
CA ILE A 76 6.76 -31.91 -19.07
C ILE A 76 5.24 -32.03 -19.18
N PHE A 77 4.61 -32.89 -18.38
CA PHE A 77 3.14 -33.04 -18.38
C PHE A 77 2.44 -31.77 -17.89
N ILE A 78 2.92 -31.14 -16.80
CA ILE A 78 2.36 -29.90 -16.25
C ILE A 78 2.46 -28.75 -17.26
N VAL A 79 3.62 -28.60 -17.90
CA VAL A 79 3.82 -27.57 -18.93
C VAL A 79 2.91 -27.82 -20.14
N LEU A 80 2.78 -29.07 -20.60
CA LEU A 80 1.90 -29.42 -21.72
C LEU A 80 0.43 -29.13 -21.39
N THR A 81 -0.02 -29.46 -20.18
CA THR A 81 -1.39 -29.17 -19.72
C THR A 81 -1.66 -27.68 -19.58
N SER A 82 -0.67 -26.89 -19.14
CA SER A 82 -0.78 -25.44 -19.04
C SER A 82 -0.89 -24.78 -20.42
N ILE A 83 -0.13 -25.26 -21.41
CA ILE A 83 -0.21 -24.79 -22.80
C ILE A 83 -1.58 -25.12 -23.42
N ILE A 84 -2.11 -26.32 -23.18
CA ILE A 84 -3.43 -26.73 -23.68
C ILE A 84 -4.54 -25.88 -23.04
N PHE A 85 -4.44 -25.60 -21.74
CA PHE A 85 -5.38 -24.73 -21.04
C PHE A 85 -5.34 -23.30 -21.60
N LEU A 86 -4.15 -22.75 -21.86
CA LEU A 86 -3.98 -21.43 -22.47
C LEU A 86 -4.65 -21.37 -23.85
N LEU A 87 -4.45 -22.40 -24.69
CA LEU A 87 -5.09 -22.48 -26.00
C LEU A 87 -6.62 -22.58 -25.92
N ALA A 88 -7.15 -23.29 -24.92
CA ALA A 88 -8.59 -23.37 -24.69
C ALA A 88 -9.18 -22.00 -24.30
N VAL A 89 -8.51 -21.27 -23.40
CA VAL A 89 -8.94 -19.91 -23.00
C VAL A 89 -8.93 -18.96 -24.20
N VAL A 90 -7.86 -18.98 -25.01
CA VAL A 90 -7.78 -18.16 -26.24
C VAL A 90 -8.90 -18.51 -27.22
N GLY A 91 -9.20 -19.80 -27.42
CA GLY A 91 -10.29 -20.23 -28.29
C GLY A 91 -11.67 -19.77 -27.80
N ILE A 92 -11.90 -19.82 -26.49
CA ILE A 92 -13.14 -19.34 -25.86
C ILE A 92 -13.27 -17.82 -26.05
N VAL A 93 -12.22 -17.05 -25.77
CA VAL A 93 -12.22 -15.60 -25.96
C VAL A 93 -12.49 -15.23 -27.42
N TRP A 94 -11.87 -15.94 -28.36
CA TRP A 94 -12.08 -15.71 -29.80
C TRP A 94 -13.53 -16.02 -30.24
N TYR A 95 -14.13 -17.09 -29.70
CA TYR A 95 -15.53 -17.44 -29.96
C TYR A 95 -16.51 -16.37 -29.48
N TYR A 96 -16.31 -15.82 -28.27
CA TYR A 96 -17.17 -14.77 -27.74
C TYR A 96 -16.97 -13.42 -28.45
N LEU A 97 -15.75 -13.09 -28.87
CA LEU A 97 -15.50 -11.90 -29.71
C LEU A 97 -16.16 -12.00 -31.09
N GLY A 98 -16.26 -13.21 -31.65
CA GLY A 98 -16.98 -13.47 -32.89
C GLY A 98 -18.50 -13.27 -32.75
N GLN A 99 -19.11 -13.75 -31.66
CA GLN A 99 -20.53 -13.50 -31.36
C GLN A 99 -20.85 -12.02 -31.10
N ALA A 100 -19.92 -11.28 -30.47
CA ALA A 100 -20.10 -9.86 -30.19
C ALA A 100 -20.03 -8.96 -31.44
N GLY A 101 -19.77 -9.51 -32.63
CA GLY A 101 -19.81 -8.78 -33.90
C GLY A 101 -18.69 -7.73 -34.06
N ILE A 102 -17.61 -7.84 -33.28
CA ILE A 102 -16.48 -6.90 -33.27
C ILE A 102 -15.48 -7.23 -34.39
N ILE A 103 -15.40 -8.49 -34.81
CA ILE A 103 -14.50 -8.91 -35.90
C ILE A 103 -15.30 -8.88 -37.21
N GLY A 104 -15.20 -7.78 -37.96
CA GLY A 104 -15.67 -7.72 -39.35
C GLY A 104 -16.38 -6.45 -39.83
N LYS A 105 -16.44 -5.35 -39.07
CA LYS A 105 -17.05 -4.11 -39.55
C LYS A 105 -15.99 -3.05 -39.88
N THR A 106 -15.79 -2.81 -41.17
CA THR A 106 -15.26 -1.53 -41.68
C THR A 106 -16.27 -0.42 -41.40
N PRO A 107 -15.83 0.81 -41.04
CA PRO A 107 -16.73 1.88 -40.63
C PRO A 107 -17.51 2.39 -41.84
N ALA A 108 -18.84 2.38 -41.75
CA ALA A 108 -19.74 3.04 -42.67
C ALA A 108 -20.39 4.24 -41.97
N ASP A 109 -20.59 5.30 -42.77
CA ASP A 109 -20.99 6.64 -42.41
C ASP A 109 -22.17 6.74 -41.42
N VAL A 110 -22.02 7.63 -40.43
CA VAL A 110 -23.08 8.01 -39.50
C VAL A 110 -23.96 9.07 -40.15
N VAL A 111 -25.17 8.67 -40.55
CA VAL A 111 -26.26 9.57 -40.96
C VAL A 111 -27.02 10.00 -39.70
N VAL A 112 -27.14 11.32 -39.51
CA VAL A 112 -27.92 11.96 -38.44
C VAL A 112 -29.38 12.03 -38.85
N GLU A 113 -30.28 11.47 -38.04
CA GLU A 113 -31.73 11.63 -38.18
C GLU A 113 -32.26 12.63 -37.14
N LYS A 114 -33.03 13.60 -37.65
CA LYS A 114 -33.64 14.73 -36.94
C LYS A 114 -35.09 14.38 -36.61
N THR A 115 -35.55 14.72 -35.40
CA THR A 115 -36.98 14.86 -35.10
C THR A 115 -37.26 16.19 -34.39
N GLU A 116 -38.04 17.03 -35.09
CA GLU A 116 -38.98 18.06 -34.60
C GLU A 116 -40.09 17.36 -33.77
N ASP A 117 -40.89 17.96 -32.89
CA ASP A 117 -41.36 19.33 -32.67
C ASP A 117 -42.09 19.35 -31.30
N ASN A 118 -42.15 20.48 -30.60
CA ASN A 118 -43.42 21.17 -30.23
C ASN A 118 -43.27 22.19 -29.08
N ASN A 119 -43.89 23.33 -29.38
CA ASN A 119 -43.99 24.59 -28.66
C ASN A 119 -45.06 24.56 -27.55
N ILE A 120 -44.99 25.46 -26.55
CA ILE A 120 -46.11 26.27 -25.99
C ILE A 120 -45.59 27.20 -24.86
N GLU A 121 -46.15 28.40 -24.88
CA GLU A 121 -45.85 29.68 -24.22
C GLU A 121 -46.36 29.88 -22.77
N THR A 122 -45.66 30.78 -22.05
CA THR A 122 -46.13 31.86 -21.12
C THR A 122 -46.66 31.50 -19.71
N THR A 123 -46.06 32.02 -18.62
CA THR A 123 -46.47 33.26 -17.90
C THR A 123 -45.47 33.68 -16.79
N ASN A 124 -45.27 35.01 -16.62
CA ASN A 124 -44.54 35.69 -15.53
C ASN A 124 -45.37 35.79 -14.21
N PRO A 125 -44.79 36.15 -13.04
CA PRO A 125 -44.70 37.57 -12.60
C PRO A 125 -43.37 37.95 -11.86
N VAL A 126 -42.78 39.13 -12.16
CA VAL A 126 -42.75 40.41 -11.39
C VAL A 126 -41.93 40.42 -10.07
N ASN A 127 -40.86 41.23 -10.05
CA ASN A 127 -40.46 42.23 -9.03
C ASN A 127 -39.23 43.02 -9.58
N GLU A 128 -39.36 44.31 -9.93
CA GLU A 128 -39.02 45.49 -9.10
C GLU A 128 -37.64 45.41 -8.43
N ASP A 129 -36.60 46.07 -8.98
CA ASP A 129 -36.26 47.45 -8.60
C ASP A 129 -34.99 48.02 -9.29
N ASN A 130 -35.09 49.31 -9.64
CA ASN A 130 -34.09 50.39 -9.61
C ASN A 130 -32.90 50.48 -10.61
N ASN A 131 -33.15 51.30 -11.65
CA ASN A 131 -32.58 52.66 -11.86
C ASN A 131 -31.21 52.89 -12.54
N ILE A 132 -31.24 53.93 -13.40
CA ILE A 132 -30.18 54.80 -13.95
C ILE A 132 -29.51 54.41 -15.29
N ASN A 133 -30.14 54.90 -16.38
CA ASN A 133 -29.62 55.88 -17.36
C ASN A 133 -28.15 55.78 -17.81
N SER A 134 -27.92 55.49 -19.10
CA SER A 134 -27.65 56.53 -20.09
C SER A 134 -27.34 55.96 -21.47
N GLU A 135 -28.02 56.54 -22.44
CA GLU A 135 -27.81 56.46 -23.88
C GLU A 135 -26.38 56.91 -24.28
N ASP A 136 -25.75 56.21 -25.23
CA ASP A 136 -25.39 56.86 -26.49
C ASP A 136 -25.38 55.85 -27.63
N SER A 137 -25.83 56.36 -28.76
CA SER A 137 -26.19 55.72 -29.99
C SER A 137 -25.00 55.71 -30.96
N GLN A 138 -24.94 54.72 -31.85
CA GLN A 138 -25.19 54.90 -33.29
C GLN A 138 -24.43 53.87 -34.16
N ILE A 139 -25.24 53.11 -34.92
CA ILE A 139 -25.22 52.92 -36.38
C ILE A 139 -23.84 52.70 -37.03
N THR A 140 -23.62 51.55 -37.70
CA THR A 140 -23.66 51.46 -39.18
C THR A 140 -23.33 50.05 -39.68
N THR A 141 -24.19 49.61 -40.59
CA THR A 141 -24.19 48.46 -41.49
C THR A 141 -22.89 48.31 -42.30
N GLY A 142 -22.37 47.09 -42.42
CA GLY A 142 -21.25 46.75 -43.31
C GLY A 142 -21.27 45.28 -43.70
N THR A 143 -21.52 45.03 -44.97
CA THR A 143 -21.77 43.74 -45.63
C THR A 143 -20.48 43.09 -46.14
N LEU A 144 -20.41 41.75 -46.05
CA LEU A 144 -19.58 40.76 -46.79
C LEU A 144 -18.04 40.85 -46.77
N ASP A 145 -17.39 39.78 -46.30
CA ASP A 145 -16.50 38.96 -47.15
C ASP A 145 -16.15 37.62 -46.48
N LEU A 146 -16.60 36.51 -47.08
CA LEU A 146 -16.19 35.14 -46.75
C LEU A 146 -14.92 34.81 -47.56
N ALA A 147 -13.76 34.91 -46.92
CA ALA A 147 -12.52 34.37 -47.48
C ALA A 147 -12.43 32.86 -47.17
N ILE A 148 -12.62 32.05 -48.21
CA ILE A 148 -12.28 30.63 -48.23
C ILE A 148 -10.75 30.55 -48.34
N VAL A 149 -10.06 30.10 -47.28
CA VAL A 149 -8.64 29.75 -47.33
C VAL A 149 -8.52 28.23 -47.28
N SER A 150 -8.02 27.70 -48.39
CA SER A 150 -7.68 26.30 -48.59
C SER A 150 -6.54 25.87 -47.67
N THR A 151 -6.74 24.77 -46.94
CA THR A 151 -5.68 24.06 -46.21
C THR A 151 -4.90 23.18 -47.19
N THR A 152 -3.67 23.57 -47.48
CA THR A 152 -2.65 22.69 -48.08
C THR A 152 -2.13 21.73 -47.01
N ILE A 153 -2.29 20.43 -47.23
CA ILE A 153 -1.78 19.36 -46.38
C ILE A 153 -0.29 19.18 -46.67
N ASP A 154 0.57 19.66 -45.78
CA ASP A 154 1.97 19.23 -45.72
C ASP A 154 2.05 17.90 -44.96
N ASN A 155 2.23 16.82 -45.71
CA ASN A 155 2.54 15.51 -45.16
C ASN A 155 4.04 15.45 -44.81
N ASN A 156 4.40 15.95 -43.63
CA ASN A 156 5.59 15.52 -42.93
C ASN A 156 5.37 15.56 -41.41
N VAL A 157 4.54 14.64 -40.92
CA VAL A 157 4.41 14.38 -39.48
C VAL A 157 5.27 13.16 -39.17
N ASN A 158 6.47 13.44 -38.65
CA ASN A 158 7.20 12.52 -37.80
C ASN A 158 6.22 12.05 -36.69
N PRO A 159 6.04 10.75 -36.42
CA PRO A 159 5.28 10.31 -35.26
C PRO A 159 6.08 10.61 -34.00
N GLN A 160 6.08 11.88 -33.58
CA GLN A 160 6.31 12.23 -32.18
C GLN A 160 5.15 11.60 -31.42
N THR A 161 5.46 10.53 -30.71
CA THR A 161 4.60 9.97 -29.69
C THR A 161 4.23 11.14 -28.75
N PRO A 162 2.95 11.39 -28.45
CA PRO A 162 2.61 12.50 -27.57
C PRO A 162 3.22 12.27 -26.19
N ASP A 163 4.15 13.13 -25.80
CA ASP A 163 4.72 13.25 -24.45
C ASP A 163 3.68 13.82 -23.45
N SER A 164 2.39 13.63 -23.74
CA SER A 164 1.24 14.36 -23.20
C SER A 164 0.62 13.70 -21.96
N LEU A 165 1.30 12.73 -21.34
CA LEU A 165 0.90 12.16 -20.05
C LEU A 165 1.56 12.88 -18.86
N LEU A 166 2.44 13.86 -19.11
CA LEU A 166 3.32 14.46 -18.09
C LEU A 166 2.63 15.41 -17.08
N GLU A 167 1.32 15.64 -17.18
CA GLU A 167 0.60 16.58 -16.30
C GLU A 167 -0.72 16.03 -15.75
N GLN A 168 -0.81 14.72 -15.51
CA GLN A 168 -1.94 14.21 -14.73
C GLN A 168 -1.95 14.84 -13.31
N PRO A 169 -3.14 15.15 -12.78
CA PRO A 169 -3.27 15.59 -11.41
C PRO A 169 -2.79 14.48 -10.48
N ILE A 170 -2.05 14.86 -9.43
CA ILE A 170 -1.64 13.93 -8.39
C ILE A 170 -2.86 13.58 -7.56
N ASP A 171 -3.17 12.29 -7.46
CA ASP A 171 -4.28 11.79 -6.63
C ASP A 171 -3.80 11.62 -5.19
N PHE A 172 -4.60 12.10 -4.24
CA PHE A 172 -4.24 12.10 -2.82
C PHE A 172 -5.31 11.39 -2.01
N PRO A 173 -4.94 10.56 -1.01
CA PRO A 173 -5.89 9.93 -0.12
C PRO A 173 -6.62 10.98 0.71
N GLY A 174 -7.86 10.67 1.06
CA GLY A 174 -8.69 11.47 1.95
C GLY A 174 -8.03 11.66 3.33
N VAL A 175 -8.35 12.77 3.99
CA VAL A 175 -7.72 13.17 5.27
C VAL A 175 -8.39 12.58 6.52
N ILE A 176 -9.52 11.87 6.37
CA ILE A 176 -10.27 11.27 7.47
C ILE A 176 -10.31 9.76 7.25
N LEU A 177 -9.20 9.11 7.57
CA LEU A 177 -9.05 7.66 7.49
C LEU A 177 -8.52 7.15 8.84
N THR A 178 -9.05 6.02 9.28
CA THR A 178 -8.70 5.40 10.56
C THR A 178 -7.84 4.18 10.30
N ASN A 179 -6.93 3.87 11.23
CA ASN A 179 -6.13 2.65 11.17
C ASN A 179 -7.02 1.42 11.32
N SER A 180 -6.53 0.27 10.85
CA SER A 180 -7.11 -1.02 11.21
C SER A 180 -6.89 -1.33 12.70
N ALA A 181 -7.34 -2.51 13.13
CA ALA A 181 -7.12 -3.00 14.48
C ALA A 181 -5.62 -3.11 14.82
N ASP A 182 -5.32 -2.87 16.08
CA ASP A 182 -4.03 -2.94 16.77
C ASP A 182 -4.42 -3.40 18.19
N VAL A 183 -4.33 -4.71 18.43
CA VAL A 183 -4.93 -5.37 19.59
C VAL A 183 -4.19 -5.08 20.89
N ASP A 184 -2.87 -4.94 20.85
CA ASP A 184 -2.03 -4.66 22.01
C ASP A 184 -1.66 -3.18 22.17
N SER A 185 -2.02 -2.35 21.18
CA SER A 185 -1.85 -0.89 21.17
C SER A 185 -0.40 -0.43 21.20
N ASP A 186 0.49 -1.18 20.55
CA ASP A 186 1.92 -0.89 20.47
C ASP A 186 2.29 0.05 19.30
N SER A 187 1.31 0.46 18.50
CA SER A 187 1.48 1.22 17.25
C SER A 187 2.01 0.36 16.09
N LEU A 188 1.58 -0.88 15.99
CA LEU A 188 1.67 -1.71 14.79
C LEU A 188 0.29 -2.34 14.59
N THR A 189 -0.27 -2.30 13.38
CA THR A 189 -1.59 -2.92 13.19
C THR A 189 -1.49 -4.43 13.11
N ASP A 190 -2.53 -5.17 13.49
CA ASP A 190 -2.56 -6.64 13.39
C ASP A 190 -2.14 -7.16 11.99
N THR A 191 -2.45 -6.38 10.94
CA THR A 191 -2.08 -6.70 9.55
C THR A 191 -0.62 -6.41 9.24
N GLU A 192 -0.04 -5.37 9.83
CA GLU A 192 1.41 -5.11 9.77
C GLU A 192 2.20 -6.16 10.54
N GLU A 193 1.65 -6.62 11.66
CA GLU A 193 2.27 -7.66 12.45
C GLU A 193 2.34 -8.99 11.71
N GLU A 194 1.25 -9.38 11.03
CA GLU A 194 1.28 -10.54 10.11
C GLU A 194 2.34 -10.35 9.00
N LEU A 195 2.54 -9.12 8.52
CA LEU A 195 3.50 -8.82 7.45
C LEU A 195 4.96 -8.90 7.94
N PHE A 196 5.22 -8.56 9.21
CA PHE A 196 6.56 -8.57 9.82
C PHE A 196 6.80 -9.78 10.73
N ASP A 197 5.88 -10.75 10.71
CA ASP A 197 5.86 -11.97 11.52
C ASP A 197 5.86 -11.73 13.06
N THR A 198 5.39 -10.59 13.56
CA THR A 198 5.28 -10.27 15.00
C THR A 198 3.99 -10.85 15.62
N ASP A 199 3.83 -10.78 16.95
CA ASP A 199 2.66 -11.32 17.67
C ASP A 199 1.69 -10.21 18.08
N SER A 200 0.52 -10.16 17.43
CA SER A 200 -0.53 -9.16 17.68
C SER A 200 -1.17 -9.14 19.06
N GLY A 201 -0.80 -10.08 19.93
CA GLY A 201 -1.20 -10.05 21.33
C GLY A 201 -0.16 -9.45 22.27
N VAL A 202 1.04 -9.10 21.78
CA VAL A 202 2.22 -8.81 22.59
C VAL A 202 2.96 -7.59 22.05
N TRP A 203 2.90 -6.50 22.80
CA TRP A 203 3.47 -5.19 22.42
C TRP A 203 4.99 -5.17 22.15
N ASP A 204 5.70 -6.24 22.50
CA ASP A 204 7.16 -6.43 22.39
C ASP A 204 7.41 -7.91 22.11
N THR A 205 7.48 -8.26 20.82
CA THR A 205 7.53 -9.64 20.35
C THR A 205 8.82 -10.35 20.76
N ASP A 206 9.95 -9.64 20.80
CA ASP A 206 11.25 -10.22 21.12
C ASP A 206 11.69 -10.05 22.59
N SER A 207 10.87 -9.34 23.37
CA SER A 207 11.03 -9.11 24.81
C SER A 207 12.30 -8.34 25.18
N ASP A 208 12.77 -7.44 24.32
CA ASP A 208 13.94 -6.61 24.58
C ASP A 208 13.62 -5.24 25.21
N GLY A 209 12.33 -4.93 25.35
CA GLY A 209 11.78 -3.74 25.99
C GLY A 209 11.42 -2.60 25.03
N TYR A 210 11.51 -2.81 23.72
CA TYR A 210 11.01 -1.89 22.71
C TYR A 210 9.63 -2.33 22.18
N TYR A 211 8.79 -1.35 21.81
CA TYR A 211 7.50 -1.64 21.17
C TYR A 211 7.72 -1.98 19.69
N ASP A 212 7.08 -3.03 19.16
CA ASP A 212 7.30 -3.49 17.79
C ASP A 212 7.07 -2.36 16.77
N GLY A 213 5.99 -1.59 16.95
CA GLY A 213 5.69 -0.40 16.14
C GLY A 213 6.78 0.67 16.18
N GLN A 214 7.37 0.91 17.36
CA GLN A 214 8.45 1.89 17.53
C GLN A 214 9.73 1.44 16.82
N GLU A 215 10.04 0.16 16.85
CA GLU A 215 11.20 -0.42 16.18
C GLU A 215 11.07 -0.34 14.67
N MET A 216 9.89 -0.67 14.15
CA MET A 216 9.62 -0.69 12.73
C MET A 216 9.76 0.72 12.11
N VAL A 217 9.20 1.75 12.75
CA VAL A 217 9.40 3.17 12.34
C VAL A 217 10.86 3.60 12.45
N ASN A 218 11.63 3.03 13.39
CA ASN A 218 13.06 3.31 13.53
C ASN A 218 13.97 2.38 12.72
N LEU A 219 13.40 1.55 11.85
CA LEU A 219 14.12 0.60 10.98
C LEU A 219 14.95 -0.44 11.76
N TYR A 220 14.46 -0.85 12.93
CA TYR A 220 14.93 -2.02 13.69
C TYR A 220 13.99 -3.20 13.52
N ASN A 221 14.48 -4.40 13.83
CA ASN A 221 13.73 -5.64 13.63
C ASN A 221 12.94 -6.00 14.90
N PRO A 222 11.60 -5.91 14.90
CA PRO A 222 10.77 -6.18 16.09
C PRO A 222 10.79 -7.63 16.58
N LYS A 223 11.42 -8.53 15.82
CA LYS A 223 11.61 -9.94 16.20
C LYS A 223 13.04 -10.26 16.63
N GLY A 224 13.92 -9.28 16.60
CA GLY A 224 15.33 -9.48 16.71
C GLY A 224 15.92 -8.58 17.78
N ILE A 225 16.14 -9.17 18.96
CA ILE A 225 16.72 -8.51 20.14
C ILE A 225 17.81 -7.53 19.72
N ALA A 226 17.67 -6.26 20.14
CA ALA A 226 18.58 -5.18 19.80
C ALA A 226 20.06 -5.63 19.79
N PRO A 227 20.84 -5.30 18.74
CA PRO A 227 20.65 -4.18 17.82
C PRO A 227 20.29 -4.56 16.37
N VAL A 228 19.44 -5.56 16.15
CA VAL A 228 19.18 -6.07 14.78
C VAL A 228 18.40 -5.04 13.96
N LYS A 229 18.90 -4.70 12.77
CA LYS A 229 18.25 -3.74 11.87
C LYS A 229 17.18 -4.42 11.02
N LEU A 230 16.14 -3.66 10.66
CA LEU A 230 15.02 -4.16 9.88
C LEU A 230 15.46 -4.70 8.50
N ILE A 231 16.46 -4.07 7.88
CA ILE A 231 17.00 -4.50 6.57
C ILE A 231 17.72 -5.85 6.65
N ASP A 232 18.19 -6.25 7.84
CA ASP A 232 18.90 -7.51 8.06
C ASP A 232 17.94 -8.67 8.40
N SER A 233 16.65 -8.39 8.63
CA SER A 233 15.63 -9.40 8.96
C SER A 233 15.28 -10.34 7.79
N GLY A 234 15.52 -9.90 6.55
CA GLY A 234 15.07 -10.58 5.33
C GLY A 234 13.59 -10.32 4.97
N LEU A 235 12.87 -9.52 5.76
CA LEU A 235 11.47 -9.14 5.50
C LEU A 235 11.34 -7.86 4.66
N VAL A 236 12.43 -7.11 4.52
CA VAL A 236 12.48 -5.81 3.85
C VAL A 236 13.61 -5.79 2.81
N GLN A 237 13.42 -5.05 1.71
CA GLN A 237 14.39 -4.88 0.64
C GLN A 237 14.70 -3.39 0.36
N ASP A 238 15.96 -3.07 0.06
CA ASP A 238 16.38 -1.75 -0.43
C ASP A 238 16.13 -1.64 -1.94
N TYR A 239 15.04 -0.97 -2.34
CA TYR A 239 14.78 -0.64 -3.74
C TYR A 239 15.70 0.51 -4.16
N ILE A 240 16.22 0.43 -5.39
CA ILE A 240 16.99 1.50 -6.03
C ILE A 240 16.34 1.78 -7.37
N ASN A 241 15.79 2.98 -7.54
CA ASN A 241 15.23 3.37 -8.83
C ASN A 241 16.36 3.51 -9.86
N PRO A 242 16.29 2.84 -11.02
CA PRO A 242 17.44 2.77 -11.93
C PRO A 242 17.70 4.08 -12.68
N ILE A 243 16.72 4.99 -12.80
CA ILE A 243 16.91 6.30 -13.45
C ILE A 243 17.18 7.39 -12.42
N TRP A 244 16.29 7.52 -11.43
CA TRP A 244 16.32 8.61 -10.47
C TRP A 244 17.25 8.35 -9.27
N GLN A 245 17.75 7.12 -9.14
CA GLN A 245 18.74 6.70 -8.14
C GLN A 245 18.33 6.92 -6.68
N TYR A 246 17.06 7.23 -6.42
CA TYR A 246 16.50 7.24 -5.08
C TYR A 246 16.44 5.81 -4.53
N ARG A 247 16.38 5.72 -3.21
CA ARG A 247 16.36 4.47 -2.46
C ARG A 247 15.26 4.49 -1.44
N VAL A 248 14.66 3.33 -1.19
CA VAL A 248 13.59 3.19 -0.19
C VAL A 248 13.52 1.74 0.27
N TYR A 249 13.28 1.53 1.56
CA TYR A 249 12.98 0.20 2.08
C TYR A 249 11.51 -0.11 1.85
N TYR A 250 11.20 -1.32 1.40
CA TYR A 250 9.82 -1.79 1.25
C TYR A 250 9.71 -3.26 1.65
N PRO A 251 8.52 -3.75 2.06
CA PRO A 251 8.34 -5.14 2.45
C PRO A 251 8.54 -6.09 1.27
N ILE A 252 9.26 -7.19 1.47
CA ILE A 252 9.54 -8.15 0.39
C ILE A 252 8.28 -8.86 -0.11
N ALA A 253 7.25 -8.96 0.72
CA ALA A 253 5.95 -9.52 0.36
C ALA A 253 5.15 -8.60 -0.58
N TRP A 254 5.52 -7.33 -0.70
CA TRP A 254 4.86 -6.38 -1.59
C TRP A 254 5.41 -6.46 -3.00
N GLN A 255 4.54 -6.27 -3.99
CA GLN A 255 4.93 -6.25 -5.40
C GLN A 255 5.40 -4.85 -5.78
N GLN A 256 6.59 -4.75 -6.38
CA GLN A 256 7.11 -3.51 -6.94
C GLN A 256 6.80 -3.43 -8.44
N GLY A 257 6.27 -2.31 -8.90
CA GLY A 257 5.93 -2.03 -10.29
C GLY A 257 6.34 -0.63 -10.74
N GLU A 258 6.47 -0.45 -12.06
CA GLU A 258 6.82 0.82 -12.70
C GLU A 258 5.72 1.15 -13.73
N VAL A 259 5.26 2.40 -13.76
CA VAL A 259 4.07 2.79 -14.53
C VAL A 259 4.43 3.45 -15.87
N ASP A 260 5.60 4.08 -15.93
CA ASP A 260 6.04 4.85 -17.10
C ASP A 260 7.49 4.51 -17.51
N LYS A 261 7.86 4.77 -18.76
CA LYS A 261 9.24 4.50 -19.25
C LYS A 261 10.29 5.41 -18.61
N GLY A 262 9.89 6.58 -18.11
CA GLY A 262 10.76 7.53 -17.43
C GLY A 262 10.96 7.20 -15.95
N LEU A 263 10.29 6.16 -15.44
CA LEU A 263 10.33 5.71 -14.05
C LEU A 263 10.07 6.83 -13.05
N LYS A 264 9.25 7.82 -13.46
CA LYS A 264 8.76 8.88 -12.60
C LYS A 264 7.75 8.36 -11.61
N GLN A 265 7.12 7.23 -11.87
CA GLN A 265 6.13 6.62 -11.00
C GLN A 265 6.48 5.16 -10.71
N SER A 266 6.66 4.87 -9.42
CA SER A 266 6.90 3.52 -8.91
C SER A 266 5.82 3.16 -7.90
N LEU A 267 5.30 1.94 -7.98
CA LEU A 267 4.26 1.42 -7.09
C LEU A 267 4.81 0.26 -6.26
N PHE A 268 4.44 0.23 -4.99
CA PHE A 268 4.70 -0.86 -4.07
C PHE A 268 3.35 -1.30 -3.51
N SER A 269 2.89 -2.50 -3.86
CA SER A 269 1.52 -2.93 -3.62
C SER A 269 1.44 -4.17 -2.74
N ALA A 270 0.59 -4.10 -1.72
CA ALA A 270 0.13 -5.25 -0.96
C ALA A 270 -0.83 -6.11 -1.79
N ILE A 271 -0.95 -7.39 -1.44
CA ILE A 271 -1.92 -8.30 -2.08
C ILE A 271 -3.38 -7.91 -1.81
N THR A 272 -3.64 -7.14 -0.76
CA THR A 272 -4.96 -6.61 -0.38
C THR A 272 -5.43 -5.48 -1.28
N GLY A 273 -4.53 -4.90 -2.09
CA GLY A 273 -4.80 -3.78 -2.98
C GLY A 273 -4.38 -2.41 -2.44
N ASP A 274 -3.95 -2.32 -1.18
CA ASP A 274 -3.26 -1.14 -0.66
C ASP A 274 -1.90 -0.97 -1.35
N PHE A 275 -1.49 0.27 -1.59
CA PHE A 275 -0.18 0.52 -2.20
C PHE A 275 0.42 1.86 -1.81
N VAL A 276 1.74 1.92 -1.84
CA VAL A 276 2.49 3.17 -1.76
C VAL A 276 2.99 3.51 -3.16
N GLU A 277 2.71 4.72 -3.58
CA GLU A 277 3.16 5.31 -4.82
C GLU A 277 4.30 6.29 -4.53
N ILE A 278 5.37 6.20 -5.31
CA ILE A 278 6.45 7.18 -5.34
C ILE A 278 6.47 7.87 -6.69
N LEU A 279 6.22 9.17 -6.69
CA LEU A 279 6.24 10.05 -7.86
C LEU A 279 7.49 10.93 -7.84
N VAL A 280 8.02 11.23 -9.03
CA VAL A 280 9.09 12.21 -9.24
C VAL A 280 8.58 13.31 -10.15
N ASP A 281 8.52 14.52 -9.61
CA ASP A 281 8.19 15.74 -10.33
C ASP A 281 9.37 16.73 -10.28
N ASN A 282 9.32 17.77 -11.11
CA ASN A 282 10.39 18.76 -11.23
C ASN A 282 9.89 20.14 -10.80
N LEU A 283 10.74 20.87 -10.08
CA LEU A 283 10.58 22.30 -9.84
C LEU A 283 10.88 23.06 -11.13
N GLN A 284 10.08 24.08 -11.44
CA GLN A 284 10.41 25.03 -12.49
C GLN A 284 11.67 25.84 -12.10
N PRO A 285 12.42 26.38 -13.08
CA PRO A 285 13.61 27.18 -12.78
C PRO A 285 13.30 28.35 -11.83
N GLY A 286 13.91 28.35 -10.63
CA GLY A 286 13.70 29.37 -9.60
C GLY A 286 12.41 29.21 -8.77
N GLU A 287 11.63 28.15 -9.00
CA GLU A 287 10.42 27.87 -8.23
C GLU A 287 10.76 27.35 -6.82
N SER A 288 10.06 27.87 -5.81
CA SER A 288 10.14 27.34 -4.45
C SER A 288 9.27 26.10 -4.27
N PHE A 289 9.57 25.25 -3.29
CA PHE A 289 8.71 24.11 -2.96
C PHE A 289 7.25 24.52 -2.67
N ASN A 290 7.04 25.63 -1.96
CA ASN A 290 5.70 26.12 -1.64
C ASN A 290 4.92 26.53 -2.90
N SER A 291 5.60 27.17 -3.86
CA SER A 291 5.02 27.52 -5.16
C SER A 291 4.68 26.27 -5.98
N TRP A 292 5.59 25.29 -6.01
CA TRP A 292 5.34 24.00 -6.65
C TRP A 292 4.15 23.28 -6.00
N PHE A 293 4.08 23.27 -4.66
CA PHE A 293 3.01 22.62 -3.91
C PHE A 293 1.65 23.23 -4.24
N ALA A 294 1.55 24.56 -4.24
CA ALA A 294 0.32 25.26 -4.58
C ALA A 294 -0.16 24.98 -6.03
N ARG A 295 0.78 24.69 -6.94
CA ARG A 295 0.49 24.40 -8.35
C ARG A 295 0.14 22.93 -8.61
N ARG A 296 0.87 22.00 -7.97
CA ARG A 296 0.82 20.55 -8.28
C ARG A 296 0.00 19.75 -7.27
N ALA A 297 0.03 20.08 -5.99
CA ALA A 297 -0.72 19.38 -4.94
C ALA A 297 -2.14 19.97 -4.77
N GLN A 298 -2.94 19.91 -5.84
CA GLN A 298 -4.30 20.48 -5.84
C GLN A 298 -5.17 19.84 -4.75
N GLY A 299 -5.94 20.68 -4.04
CA GLY A 299 -6.80 20.22 -2.93
C GLY A 299 -6.06 19.94 -1.62
N GLN A 300 -4.72 20.01 -1.59
CA GLN A 300 -3.94 19.88 -0.37
C GLN A 300 -3.67 21.25 0.27
N LYS A 301 -3.44 21.26 1.58
CA LYS A 301 -3.11 22.48 2.35
C LYS A 301 -1.69 22.40 2.87
N TYR A 302 -0.93 23.48 2.66
CA TYR A 302 0.46 23.52 3.10
C TYR A 302 0.57 23.52 4.64
N GLU A 303 -0.43 24.08 5.33
CA GLU A 303 -0.48 24.09 6.80
C GLU A 303 -0.65 22.70 7.43
N ASP A 304 -1.01 21.69 6.63
CA ASP A 304 -1.12 20.30 7.04
C ASP A 304 0.18 19.52 6.87
N LEU A 305 1.26 20.18 6.43
CA LEU A 305 2.60 19.61 6.38
C LEU A 305 3.40 19.90 7.65
N LEU A 306 4.20 18.91 8.05
CA LEU A 306 5.19 18.96 9.11
C LEU A 306 6.57 18.72 8.49
N SER A 307 7.51 19.63 8.72
CA SER A 307 8.92 19.42 8.36
C SER A 307 9.56 18.39 9.29
N PHE A 308 10.38 17.50 8.75
CA PHE A 308 11.12 16.51 9.54
C PHE A 308 12.48 16.19 8.90
N ILE A 309 13.32 15.50 9.66
CA ILE A 309 14.58 14.91 9.19
C ILE A 309 14.48 13.41 9.45
N ASN A 310 14.71 12.58 8.43
CA ASN A 310 14.63 11.13 8.60
C ASN A 310 15.93 10.53 9.18
N LEU A 311 15.97 9.22 9.39
CA LEU A 311 17.13 8.54 9.97
C LEU A 311 18.39 8.67 9.12
N PHE A 312 18.23 8.81 7.80
CA PHE A 312 19.32 9.05 6.85
C PHE A 312 19.73 10.53 6.70
N LYS A 313 19.21 11.40 7.57
CA LYS A 313 19.48 12.85 7.61
C LYS A 313 18.95 13.62 6.39
N GLU A 314 17.96 13.05 5.71
CA GLU A 314 17.27 13.72 4.60
C GLU A 314 16.15 14.62 5.14
N ASN A 315 16.07 15.83 4.61
CA ASN A 315 15.01 16.77 4.97
C ASN A 315 13.77 16.47 4.14
N GLY A 316 12.61 16.47 4.79
CA GLY A 316 11.34 16.24 4.11
C GLY A 316 10.18 16.96 4.78
N TYR A 317 9.02 16.86 4.14
CA TYR A 317 7.73 17.28 4.68
C TYR A 317 6.81 16.08 4.69
N LYS A 318 6.06 15.86 5.78
CA LYS A 318 5.01 14.85 5.85
C LYS A 318 3.68 15.48 6.18
N ARG A 319 2.60 15.00 5.58
CA ARG A 319 1.25 15.41 5.96
C ARG A 319 0.96 14.90 7.38
N LYS A 320 0.19 15.66 8.17
CA LYS A 320 -0.11 15.33 9.59
C LYS A 320 -0.70 13.95 9.81
N ASP A 321 -1.38 13.41 8.79
CA ASP A 321 -1.94 12.07 8.80
C ASP A 321 -0.96 10.99 8.35
N GLY A 322 0.32 11.27 8.10
CA GLY A 322 1.35 10.28 7.79
C GLY A 322 1.21 9.56 6.42
N LEU A 323 0.19 9.86 5.62
CA LEU A 323 -0.08 9.14 4.37
C LEU A 323 0.59 9.77 3.13
N VAL A 324 1.16 10.96 3.28
CA VAL A 324 1.81 11.68 2.20
C VAL A 324 3.11 12.28 2.70
N ALA A 325 4.19 12.11 1.95
CA ALA A 325 5.48 12.73 2.23
C ALA A 325 6.11 13.32 0.98
N TYR A 326 6.96 14.33 1.17
CA TYR A 326 7.67 15.05 0.13
C TYR A 326 9.14 15.19 0.50
N PHE A 327 10.03 14.93 -0.46
CA PHE A 327 11.46 15.21 -0.36
C PHE A 327 11.89 16.06 -1.54
N VAL A 328 12.71 17.08 -1.29
CA VAL A 328 13.17 18.00 -2.34
C VAL A 328 14.67 17.92 -2.46
N GLN A 329 15.16 17.51 -3.64
CA GLN A 329 16.60 17.40 -3.91
C GLN A 329 16.88 17.70 -5.38
N ASN A 330 17.90 18.52 -5.66
CA ASN A 330 18.38 18.80 -7.03
C ASN A 330 17.26 19.20 -8.03
N ASN A 331 16.38 20.12 -7.64
CA ASN A 331 15.19 20.54 -8.42
C ASN A 331 14.14 19.45 -8.68
N ASN A 332 14.26 18.29 -8.05
CA ASN A 332 13.24 17.25 -8.08
C ASN A 332 12.45 17.26 -6.78
N VAL A 333 11.17 16.96 -6.89
CA VAL A 333 10.27 16.69 -5.77
C VAL A 333 9.86 15.24 -5.85
N TYR A 334 10.25 14.47 -4.85
CA TYR A 334 9.82 13.09 -4.67
C TYR A 334 8.58 13.12 -3.79
N ILE A 335 7.47 12.58 -4.26
CA ILE A 335 6.22 12.48 -3.52
C ILE A 335 5.96 11.03 -3.21
N MET A 336 5.71 10.70 -1.95
CA MET A 336 5.27 9.38 -1.51
C MET A 336 3.81 9.48 -1.07
N ILE A 337 2.95 8.60 -1.57
CA ILE A 337 1.51 8.63 -1.33
C ILE A 337 1.03 7.22 -0.99
N TYR A 338 0.37 7.06 0.16
CA TYR A 338 -0.32 5.83 0.50
C TYR A 338 -1.75 5.85 -0.07
N HIS A 339 -2.10 4.83 -0.84
CA HIS A 339 -3.44 4.63 -1.36
C HIS A 339 -4.09 3.45 -0.63
N PRO A 340 -5.11 3.71 0.21
CA PRO A 340 -5.80 2.64 0.92
C PRO A 340 -6.56 1.74 -0.07
N GLY A 341 -6.64 0.46 0.27
CA GLY A 341 -7.45 -0.51 -0.46
C GLY A 341 -8.96 -0.28 -0.29
N VAL A 342 -9.73 -1.31 -0.64
CA VAL A 342 -11.20 -1.23 -0.68
C VAL A 342 -11.90 -1.18 0.68
N THR A 343 -11.16 -1.36 1.78
CA THR A 343 -11.73 -1.46 3.14
C THR A 343 -12.03 -0.10 3.77
N GLY A 344 -11.39 0.97 3.30
CA GLY A 344 -11.49 2.32 3.88
C GLY A 344 -10.76 2.49 5.21
N PHE A 345 -10.08 1.45 5.70
CA PHE A 345 -9.14 1.52 6.83
C PHE A 345 -7.71 1.56 6.31
N ILE A 346 -6.77 1.95 7.18
CA ILE A 346 -5.34 1.96 6.87
C ILE A 346 -4.67 0.82 7.63
N PRO A 347 -4.47 -0.34 6.98
CA PRO A 347 -3.67 -1.41 7.55
C PRO A 347 -2.18 -1.05 7.62
N PHE A 348 -1.62 -0.41 6.60
CA PHE A 348 -0.16 -0.32 6.47
C PHE A 348 0.40 1.09 6.71
N ARG A 349 -0.02 1.74 7.80
CA ARG A 349 0.44 3.09 8.13
C ARG A 349 1.93 3.11 8.46
N HIS A 350 2.38 2.21 9.32
CA HIS A 350 3.77 2.18 9.73
C HIS A 350 4.64 1.68 8.57
N VAL A 351 4.15 0.84 7.65
CA VAL A 351 4.87 0.54 6.40
C VAL A 351 5.14 1.83 5.62
N MET A 352 4.13 2.71 5.47
CA MET A 352 4.33 4.03 4.87
C MET A 352 5.36 4.85 5.65
N GLU A 353 5.29 4.88 6.98
CA GLU A 353 6.28 5.61 7.81
C GLU A 353 7.70 5.04 7.71
N MET A 354 7.86 3.72 7.61
CA MET A 354 9.13 3.05 7.37
C MET A 354 9.69 3.39 5.98
N MET A 355 8.84 3.40 4.95
CA MET A 355 9.23 3.85 3.61
C MET A 355 9.71 5.31 3.64
N VAL A 356 8.99 6.20 4.31
CA VAL A 356 9.39 7.61 4.48
C VAL A 356 10.70 7.73 5.26
N THR A 357 10.85 6.98 6.34
CA THR A 357 12.02 7.06 7.22
C THR A 357 13.28 6.53 6.54
N SER A 358 13.13 5.53 5.69
CA SER A 358 14.22 4.92 4.91
C SER A 358 14.53 5.64 3.60
N PHE A 359 13.65 6.54 3.14
CA PHE A 359 13.78 7.18 1.84
C PHE A 359 15.05 8.02 1.72
N ARG A 360 15.74 7.88 0.59
CA ARG A 360 16.92 8.68 0.25
C ARG A 360 16.81 9.12 -1.21
N PRO A 361 16.86 10.41 -1.54
CA PRO A 361 16.79 10.88 -2.93
C PRO A 361 18.04 10.53 -3.75
N SER A 362 19.11 10.07 -3.10
CA SER A 362 20.33 9.59 -3.74
C SER A 362 21.06 8.59 -2.84
N LYS A 363 22.23 8.10 -3.29
CA LYS A 363 23.07 7.25 -2.44
C LYS A 363 23.61 8.05 -1.25
N THR A 364 23.35 7.57 -0.03
CA THR A 364 23.91 8.13 1.20
C THR A 364 25.01 7.25 1.78
N ILE A 365 25.89 7.84 2.60
CA ILE A 365 26.86 7.14 3.44
C ILE A 365 26.44 7.13 4.92
N VAL A 366 25.28 7.70 5.23
CA VAL A 366 24.73 7.71 6.59
C VAL A 366 24.31 6.30 6.96
N GLU A 367 24.87 5.79 8.04
CA GLU A 367 24.47 4.52 8.65
C GLU A 367 23.49 4.77 9.79
N ILE A 368 22.50 3.88 9.91
CA ILE A 368 21.59 3.88 11.06
C ILE A 368 22.41 3.45 12.28
N PRO A 369 22.35 4.18 13.41
CA PRO A 369 23.00 3.76 14.64
C PRO A 369 22.47 2.40 15.09
N ASP A 370 23.24 1.71 15.92
CA ASP A 370 22.77 0.47 16.55
C ASP A 370 21.79 0.82 17.69
N GLN A 371 20.72 0.04 17.81
CA GLN A 371 19.76 0.16 18.92
C GLN A 371 20.44 -0.23 20.22
N VAL A 372 20.18 0.52 21.29
CA VAL A 372 20.82 0.28 22.58
C VAL A 372 20.08 -0.85 23.29
N ALA A 373 20.76 -1.95 23.60
CA ALA A 373 20.14 -3.01 24.41
C ALA A 373 19.74 -2.47 25.80
N LEU A 374 18.48 -2.64 26.18
CA LEU A 374 17.97 -2.25 27.48
C LEU A 374 18.44 -3.25 28.57
N PRO A 375 18.61 -2.80 29.82
CA PRO A 375 18.95 -3.72 30.91
C PRO A 375 17.79 -4.69 31.16
N PRO A 376 18.06 -5.95 31.52
CA PRO A 376 17.00 -6.89 31.85
C PRO A 376 16.21 -6.37 33.05
N VAL A 377 14.89 -6.55 33.01
CA VAL A 377 14.01 -6.20 34.14
C VAL A 377 14.47 -7.01 35.36
N PRO A 378 14.79 -6.38 36.51
CA PRO A 378 15.25 -7.09 37.69
C PRO A 378 14.20 -8.10 38.13
N SER A 379 14.62 -9.35 38.37
CA SER A 379 13.71 -10.39 38.84
C SER A 379 13.22 -10.06 40.26
N TYR A 380 11.98 -10.45 40.58
CA TYR A 380 11.37 -10.18 41.89
C TYR A 380 12.16 -10.79 43.07
N GLU A 381 13.06 -11.76 42.79
CA GLU A 381 13.93 -12.36 43.79
C GLU A 381 15.05 -11.42 44.27
N ASP A 382 15.54 -10.51 43.42
CA ASP A 382 16.61 -9.57 43.76
C ASP A 382 16.16 -8.44 44.71
N VAL A 383 14.85 -8.21 44.84
CA VAL A 383 14.30 -7.18 45.73
C VAL A 383 14.18 -7.68 47.18
N SER A 384 14.19 -9.00 47.42
CA SER A 384 13.95 -9.58 48.76
C SER A 384 15.18 -9.64 49.67
N THR A 385 16.39 -9.39 49.14
CA THR A 385 17.64 -9.43 49.94
C THR A 385 18.07 -8.05 50.44
N GLY A 386 17.37 -6.98 50.06
CA GLY A 386 17.64 -5.63 50.50
C GLY A 386 16.73 -5.20 51.63
N THR A 387 17.31 -5.05 52.83
CA THR A 387 16.80 -4.29 54.00
C THR A 387 16.15 -5.11 55.13
N GLN A 388 16.99 -5.71 55.97
CA GLN A 388 16.74 -5.68 57.42
C GLN A 388 17.62 -4.57 58.02
N PHE A 389 16.99 -3.49 58.47
CA PHE A 389 17.56 -2.53 59.42
C PHE A 389 16.71 -2.55 60.69
#